data_AF-A0A7R9HXB4-F1
#
_entry.id   AF-A0A7R9HXB4-F1
#
_cell.length_a   1.000
_cell.length_b   1.000
_cell.length_c   1.000
_cell.angle_alpha   90.00
_cell.angle_beta   90.00
_cell.angle_gamma   90.00
#
_symmetry.space_group_name_H-M   'P 1'
#
loop_
_entity.id
_entity.type
_entity.pdbx_description
1 polymer ?
#
loop_
_entity_poly.entity_id
_entity_poly.type
_entity_poly.pdbx_seq_one_letter_code
_entity_poly.pdbx_strand_id
1 'polypeptide(L)'
;MGAPTGKGGAIDPKLVPFEDAIALTGHGKFHHLLLVGCGLCFATFMFQSLSSAYLLPAAACDFQMTVQDKGLLSSMFYVGMICSSHMWGYLADTYGRKKVLICGMLMDSICSFFGSFSHALWLYLIVRFFNGAL
;
A
#
# COMPACT_ATOMS: atom_id res chain seq x y z
N MET A 1 11.95 34.17 17.03
CA MET A 1 11.09 34.75 18.09
C MET A 1 10.20 33.62 18.59
N GLY A 2 10.44 32.94 19.71
CA GLY A 2 11.49 33.06 20.72
C GLY A 2 11.77 31.68 21.33
N ALA A 3 13.00 31.49 21.78
CA ALA A 3 13.38 30.41 22.69
C ALA A 3 12.84 30.69 24.10
N PRO A 4 12.62 29.66 24.92
CA PRO A 4 12.75 29.80 26.36
C PRO A 4 14.03 29.10 26.83
N THR A 5 14.92 29.95 27.33
CA THR A 5 16.00 29.67 28.27
C THR A 5 15.55 28.84 29.47
N GLY A 6 16.45 27.94 29.92
CA GLY A 6 16.15 26.90 30.88
C GLY A 6 15.89 27.32 32.33
N LYS A 7 15.43 26.33 33.09
CA LYS A 7 15.59 26.25 34.55
C LYS A 7 15.79 24.78 34.93
N GLY A 8 16.90 24.50 35.62
CA GLY A 8 17.10 23.26 36.37
C GLY A 8 16.18 23.24 37.59
N GLY A 9 14.92 22.88 37.37
CA GLY A 9 13.95 22.55 38.41
C GLY A 9 13.54 21.09 38.24
N ALA A 10 13.36 20.39 39.36
CA ALA A 10 12.96 18.99 39.41
C ALA A 10 11.85 18.69 38.39
N ILE A 11 12.12 17.72 37.50
CA ILE A 11 11.18 17.29 36.46
C ILE A 11 10.04 16.58 37.17
N ASP A 12 8.89 17.23 37.28
CA ASP A 12 7.65 16.58 37.69
C ASP A 12 7.26 15.58 36.58
N PRO A 13 7.23 14.26 36.86
CA PRO A 13 7.08 13.22 35.83
C PRO A 13 5.68 13.16 35.18
N LYS A 14 4.81 14.15 35.43
CA LYS A 14 3.39 14.13 35.02
C LYS A 14 2.99 15.17 33.97
N LEU A 15 3.82 16.16 33.61
CA LEU A 15 3.52 17.13 32.54
C LEU A 15 4.73 17.33 31.63
N VAL A 16 4.97 16.37 30.74
CA VAL A 16 5.92 16.52 29.62
C VAL A 16 5.10 16.74 28.34
N PRO A 17 5.44 17.71 27.48
CA PRO A 17 4.80 17.88 26.18
C PRO A 17 4.83 16.57 25.37
N PHE A 18 3.80 16.31 24.56
CA PHE A 18 3.68 15.06 23.80
C PHE A 18 4.92 14.78 22.92
N GLU A 19 5.49 15.82 22.31
CA GLU A 19 6.69 15.70 21.49
C GLU A 19 7.94 15.30 22.31
N ASP A 20 8.12 15.89 23.50
CA ASP A 20 9.22 15.54 24.41
C ASP A 20 9.04 14.12 24.99
N ALA A 21 7.81 13.72 25.30
CA ALA A 21 7.50 12.37 25.75
C ALA A 21 7.82 11.30 24.69
N ILE A 22 7.60 11.60 23.39
CA ILE A 22 8.00 10.72 22.28
C ILE A 22 9.52 10.66 22.15
N ALA A 23 10.20 11.80 22.27
CA ALA A 23 11.67 11.85 22.20
C ALA A 23 12.33 11.05 23.34
N LEU A 24 11.74 11.08 24.55
CA LEU A 24 12.20 10.36 25.74
C LEU A 24 11.88 8.86 25.73
N THR A 25 10.78 8.44 25.10
CA THR A 25 10.32 7.03 25.12
C THR A 25 11.10 6.12 24.18
N GLY A 26 11.94 6.66 23.28
CA GLY A 26 12.78 5.88 22.37
C GLY A 26 11.99 4.97 21.42
N HIS A 27 12.68 4.16 20.62
CA HIS A 27 12.02 3.31 19.61
C HIS A 27 11.91 1.88 20.12
N GLY A 28 10.68 1.44 20.42
CA GLY A 28 10.41 0.07 20.85
C GLY A 28 10.37 -0.95 19.69
N LYS A 29 10.37 -2.24 20.03
CA LYS A 29 10.24 -3.36 19.08
C LYS A 29 8.99 -3.26 18.18
N PHE A 30 7.92 -2.62 18.66
CA PHE A 30 6.71 -2.36 17.89
C PHE A 30 6.95 -1.42 16.69
N HIS A 31 7.74 -0.34 16.86
CA HIS A 31 8.06 0.57 15.76
C HIS A 31 8.88 -0.12 14.68
N HIS A 32 9.84 -0.97 15.07
CA HIS A 32 10.62 -1.74 14.11
C HIS A 32 9.76 -2.77 13.36
N LEU A 33 8.84 -3.45 14.06
CA LEU A 33 7.90 -4.38 13.44
C LEU A 33 6.92 -3.67 12.47
N LEU A 34 6.44 -2.48 12.83
CA LEU A 34 5.63 -1.64 11.96
C LEU A 34 6.42 -1.23 10.70
N LEU A 35 7.67 -0.81 10.87
CA LEU A 35 8.53 -0.39 9.77
C LEU A 35 8.82 -1.53 8.79
N VAL A 36 9.12 -2.73 9.30
CA VAL A 36 9.28 -3.93 8.48
C VAL A 36 7.97 -4.29 7.77
N GLY A 37 6.83 -4.22 8.47
CA GLY A 37 5.52 -4.51 7.88
C GLY A 37 5.15 -3.56 6.73
N CYS A 38 5.31 -2.26 6.93
CA CYS A 38 5.09 -1.26 5.87
C CYS A 38 6.09 -1.41 4.72
N GLY A 39 7.35 -1.72 5.03
CA GLY A 39 8.39 -1.98 4.03
C GLY A 39 8.06 -3.17 3.14
N LEU A 40 7.61 -4.28 3.72
CA LEU A 40 7.17 -5.46 2.97
C LEU A 40 5.95 -5.15 2.09
N CYS A 41 4.97 -4.41 2.61
CA CYS A 41 3.80 -3.98 1.84
C CYS A 41 4.18 -3.11 0.63
N PHE A 42 5.18 -2.25 0.80
CA PHE A 42 5.68 -1.44 -0.30
C PHE A 42 6.47 -2.27 -1.32
N ALA A 43 7.23 -3.27 -0.85
CA ALA A 43 7.99 -4.16 -1.72
C ALA A 43 7.06 -5.02 -2.60
N THR A 44 5.95 -5.53 -2.06
CA THR A 44 4.96 -6.28 -2.86
C THR A 44 4.32 -5.40 -3.93
N PHE A 45 3.95 -4.17 -3.59
CA PHE A 45 3.44 -3.19 -4.55
C PHE A 45 4.43 -2.92 -5.69
N MET A 46 5.71 -2.72 -5.35
CA MET A 46 6.76 -2.52 -6.34
C MET A 46 6.93 -3.74 -7.25
N PHE A 47 6.90 -4.94 -6.67
CA PHE A 47 6.97 -6.17 -7.45
C PHE A 47 5.80 -6.31 -8.43
N GLN A 48 4.58 -5.97 -8.01
CA GLN A 48 3.40 -6.02 -8.87
C GLN A 48 3.47 -4.99 -10.00
N SER A 49 3.94 -3.77 -9.70
CA SER A 49 4.15 -2.70 -10.68
C SER A 49 5.18 -3.09 -11.73
N LEU A 50 6.35 -3.60 -11.29
CA LEU A 50 7.42 -4.10 -12.17
C LEU A 50 6.95 -5.26 -13.04
N SER A 51 6.20 -6.21 -12.46
CA SER A 51 5.66 -7.35 -13.18
C SER A 51 4.76 -6.91 -14.33
N SER A 52 3.91 -5.88 -14.16
CA SER A 52 3.11 -5.32 -15.26
C SER A 52 3.96 -4.82 -16.43
N ALA A 53 5.07 -4.15 -16.13
CA ALA A 53 5.94 -3.56 -17.14
C ALA A 53 6.61 -4.62 -18.01
N TYR A 54 6.92 -5.79 -17.45
CA TYR A 54 7.46 -6.93 -18.19
C TYR A 54 6.39 -7.78 -18.87
N LEU A 55 5.19 -7.91 -18.26
CA LEU A 55 4.12 -8.73 -18.81
C LEU A 55 3.47 -8.09 -20.04
N LEU A 56 3.33 -6.76 -20.08
CA LEU A 56 2.75 -6.02 -21.22
C LEU A 56 3.40 -6.34 -22.58
N PRO A 57 4.74 -6.26 -22.74
CA PRO A 57 5.39 -6.57 -24.01
C PRO A 57 5.34 -8.06 -24.36
N ALA A 58 5.36 -8.96 -23.37
CA ALA A 58 5.21 -10.40 -23.62
C ALA A 58 3.80 -10.74 -24.13
N ALA A 59 2.77 -10.25 -23.42
CA ALA A 59 1.36 -10.46 -23.78
C ALA A 59 0.92 -9.71 -25.05
N ALA A 60 1.67 -8.68 -25.46
CA ALA A 60 1.39 -7.93 -26.68
C ALA A 60 1.48 -8.79 -27.95
N CYS A 61 2.40 -9.75 -27.98
CA CYS A 61 2.56 -10.68 -29.10
C CYS A 61 1.44 -11.73 -29.13
N ASP A 62 1.01 -12.21 -27.96
CA ASP A 62 -0.01 -13.26 -27.84
C ASP A 62 -1.43 -12.76 -28.15
N PHE A 63 -1.75 -11.53 -27.74
CA PHE A 63 -3.10 -10.97 -27.92
C PHE A 63 -3.23 -9.99 -29.11
N GLN A 64 -2.17 -9.76 -29.90
CA GLN A 64 -2.12 -8.78 -30.99
C GLN A 64 -2.68 -7.39 -30.59
N MET A 65 -2.30 -6.89 -29.41
CA MET A 65 -2.87 -5.67 -28.84
C MET A 65 -2.40 -4.39 -29.56
N THR A 66 -3.33 -3.45 -29.76
CA THR A 66 -2.99 -2.11 -30.22
C THR A 66 -2.28 -1.30 -29.11
N VAL A 67 -1.63 -0.20 -29.48
CA VAL A 67 -0.90 0.67 -28.52
C VAL A 67 -1.87 1.27 -27.48
N GLN A 68 -3.11 1.54 -27.90
CA GLN A 68 -4.20 2.07 -27.08
C GLN A 68 -4.59 1.08 -25.98
N ASP A 69 -4.74 -0.20 -26.30
CA ASP A 69 -5.14 -1.22 -25.32
C ASP A 69 -4.09 -1.43 -24.22
N LYS A 70 -2.80 -1.32 -24.58
CA LYS A 70 -1.69 -1.40 -23.61
C LYS A 70 -1.73 -0.24 -22.61
N GLY A 71 -2.00 0.96 -23.11
CA GLY A 71 -2.20 2.15 -22.26
C GLY A 71 -3.40 1.98 -21.33
N LEU A 72 -4.50 1.46 -21.86
CA LEU A 72 -5.71 1.17 -21.08
C LEU A 72 -5.40 0.17 -19.95
N LEU A 73 -4.68 -0.91 -20.25
CA LEU A 73 -4.30 -1.95 -19.29
C LEU A 73 -3.53 -1.39 -18.08
N SER A 74 -2.54 -0.54 -18.35
CA SER A 74 -1.75 0.12 -17.30
C SER A 74 -2.58 1.11 -16.50
N SER A 75 -3.46 1.86 -17.17
CA SER A 75 -4.32 2.86 -16.51
C SER A 75 -5.35 2.23 -15.57
N MET A 76 -5.91 1.06 -15.92
CA MET A 76 -6.95 0.40 -15.13
C MET A 76 -6.51 0.03 -13.72
N PHE A 77 -5.24 -0.30 -13.53
CA PHE A 77 -4.67 -0.54 -12.21
C PHE A 77 -4.73 0.73 -11.33
N TYR A 78 -4.32 1.88 -11.89
CA TYR A 78 -4.38 3.16 -11.17
C TYR A 78 -5.82 3.63 -10.94
N VAL A 79 -6.72 3.39 -11.90
CA VAL A 79 -8.15 3.70 -11.74
C VAL A 79 -8.73 2.91 -10.57
N GLY A 80 -8.47 1.59 -10.49
CA GLY A 80 -8.88 0.76 -9.35
C GLY A 80 -8.39 1.32 -8.01
N MET A 81 -7.12 1.70 -7.94
CA MET A 81 -6.50 2.27 -6.74
C MET A 81 -7.12 3.61 -6.32
N ILE A 82 -7.37 4.50 -7.28
CA ILE A 82 -7.98 5.80 -6.98
C ILE A 82 -9.41 5.59 -6.45
N CYS A 83 -10.19 4.74 -7.11
CA CYS A 83 -11.56 4.43 -6.71
C CYS A 83 -11.65 3.80 -5.32
N SER A 84 -10.73 2.89 -4.98
CA SER A 84 -10.76 2.15 -3.71
C SER A 84 -10.09 2.89 -2.55
N SER A 85 -9.22 3.87 -2.81
CA SER A 85 -8.43 4.60 -1.81
C SER A 85 -9.24 5.10 -0.61
N HIS A 86 -10.40 5.70 -0.87
CA HIS A 86 -11.28 6.26 0.17
C HIS A 86 -11.92 5.15 1.02
N MET A 87 -12.31 4.05 0.37
CA MET A 87 -12.91 2.90 1.04
C MET A 87 -11.92 2.23 1.98
N TRP A 88 -10.69 1.96 1.52
CA TRP A 88 -9.65 1.35 2.34
C TRP A 88 -9.16 2.26 3.46
N GLY A 89 -9.11 3.58 3.23
CA GLY A 89 -8.82 4.56 4.28
C GLY A 89 -9.83 4.50 5.42
N TYR A 90 -11.12 4.55 5.09
CA TYR A 90 -12.20 4.42 6.09
C TYR A 90 -12.14 3.07 6.83
N LEU A 91 -11.92 1.98 6.09
CA LEU A 91 -11.84 0.65 6.69
C LEU A 91 -10.65 0.52 7.64
N ALA A 92 -9.49 1.07 7.27
CA ALA A 92 -8.27 1.06 8.07
C ALA A 92 -8.42 1.79 9.41
N ASP A 93 -9.19 2.88 9.43
CA ASP A 93 -9.44 3.66 10.65
C ASP A 93 -10.52 3.01 11.53
N THR A 94 -11.48 2.27 10.95
CA THR A 94 -12.59 1.66 11.71
C THR A 94 -12.27 0.27 12.27
N TYR A 95 -11.66 -0.61 11.47
CA TYR A 95 -11.39 -2.02 11.83
C TYR A 95 -9.94 -2.26 12.30
N GLY A 96 -9.10 -1.24 12.22
CA GLY A 96 -7.69 -1.25 12.60
C GLY A 96 -6.74 -1.61 11.46
N ARG A 97 -5.71 -0.79 11.28
CA ARG A 97 -4.73 -0.87 10.18
C ARG A 97 -4.11 -2.24 9.94
N LYS A 98 -3.71 -2.96 10.99
CA LYS A 98 -3.05 -4.27 10.85
C LYS A 98 -3.96 -5.30 10.19
N LYS A 99 -5.23 -5.37 10.61
CA LYS A 99 -6.19 -6.35 10.07
C LYS A 99 -6.53 -6.03 8.62
N VAL A 100 -6.71 -4.75 8.32
CA VAL A 100 -7.01 -4.27 6.97
C VAL A 100 -5.86 -4.55 6.00
N LEU A 101 -4.61 -4.28 6.40
CA LEU A 101 -3.42 -4.63 5.61
C LEU A 101 -3.33 -6.14 5.31
N ILE A 102 -3.51 -6.99 6.32
CA ILE A 102 -3.46 -8.44 6.12
C ILE A 102 -4.61 -8.93 5.22
N CYS A 103 -5.82 -8.41 5.42
CA CYS A 103 -6.98 -8.78 4.62
C CYS A 103 -6.80 -8.36 3.14
N GLY A 104 -6.36 -7.12 2.89
CA GLY A 104 -6.08 -6.61 1.54
C GLY A 104 -5.04 -7.47 0.82
N MET A 105 -3.90 -7.76 1.47
CA MET A 105 -2.87 -8.63 0.90
C MET A 105 -3.36 -10.04 0.56
N LEU A 106 -4.20 -10.63 1.42
CA LEU A 106 -4.78 -11.94 1.17
C LEU A 106 -5.77 -11.91 0.00
N MET A 107 -6.63 -10.90 -0.06
CA MET A 107 -7.58 -10.73 -1.16
C MET A 107 -6.86 -10.47 -2.49
N ASP A 108 -5.84 -9.61 -2.51
CA ASP A 108 -4.99 -9.37 -3.68
C ASP A 108 -4.30 -10.67 -4.14
N SER A 109 -3.73 -11.45 -3.21
CA SER A 109 -3.10 -12.73 -3.52
C SER A 109 -4.08 -13.73 -4.16
N ILE A 110 -5.29 -13.84 -3.62
CA ILE A 110 -6.34 -14.70 -4.16
C ILE A 110 -6.75 -14.21 -5.56
N CYS A 111 -6.97 -12.91 -5.71
CA CYS A 111 -7.35 -12.31 -6.98
C CYS A 111 -6.28 -12.49 -8.06
N SER A 112 -5.00 -12.30 -7.71
CA SER A 112 -3.85 -12.56 -8.58
C SER A 112 -3.71 -14.04 -8.95
N PHE A 113 -3.97 -14.95 -8.01
CA PHE A 113 -3.95 -16.39 -8.27
C PHE A 113 -5.02 -16.80 -9.29
N PHE A 114 -6.27 -16.38 -9.09
CA PHE A 114 -7.33 -16.60 -10.08
C PHE A 114 -7.03 -15.88 -11.40
N GLY A 115 -6.41 -14.70 -11.34
CA GLY A 115 -5.94 -13.94 -12.49
C GLY A 115 -4.95 -14.67 -13.37
N SER A 116 -4.12 -15.55 -12.80
CA SER A 116 -3.13 -16.31 -13.57
C SER A 116 -3.76 -17.36 -14.50
N PHE A 117 -5.01 -17.78 -14.25
CA PHE A 117 -5.77 -18.67 -15.13
C PHE A 117 -6.49 -17.94 -16.28
N SER A 118 -6.47 -16.60 -16.29
CA SER A 118 -7.13 -15.79 -17.30
C SER A 118 -6.34 -15.77 -18.61
N HIS A 119 -6.77 -16.55 -19.59
CA HIS A 119 -6.25 -16.51 -20.97
C HIS A 119 -6.95 -15.49 -21.88
N ALA A 120 -7.86 -14.66 -21.35
CA ALA A 120 -8.58 -13.65 -22.13
C ALA A 120 -8.20 -12.23 -21.70
N LEU A 121 -7.95 -11.35 -22.67
CA LEU A 121 -7.54 -9.97 -22.47
C LEU A 121 -8.54 -9.17 -21.61
N TRP A 122 -9.84 -9.37 -21.83
CA TRP A 122 -10.91 -8.75 -21.03
C TRP A 122 -10.92 -9.21 -19.57
N LEU A 123 -10.67 -10.50 -19.32
CA LEU A 123 -10.58 -11.01 -17.96
C LEU A 123 -9.33 -10.47 -17.26
N TYR A 124 -8.21 -10.34 -17.98
CA TYR A 124 -6.99 -9.74 -17.45
C TYR A 124 -7.19 -8.26 -17.07
N LEU A 125 -7.93 -7.49 -17.86
CA LEU A 125 -8.32 -6.10 -17.54
C LEU A 125 -9.12 -6.01 -16.23
N ILE A 126 -10.13 -6.86 -16.08
CA ILE A 126 -10.98 -6.89 -14.88
C ILE A 126 -10.15 -7.26 -13.65
N VAL A 127 -9.34 -8.32 -13.76
CA VAL A 127 -8.43 -8.75 -12.70
C VAL A 127 -7.48 -7.61 -12.33
N ARG A 128 -6.95 -6.87 -13.30
CA ARG A 128 -6.07 -5.71 -13.02
C ARG A 128 -6.77 -4.59 -12.27
N PHE A 129 -8.01 -4.29 -12.60
CA PHE A 129 -8.82 -3.33 -11.85
C PHE A 129 -9.00 -3.80 -10.40
N PHE A 130 -9.33 -5.07 -10.17
CA PHE A 130 -9.47 -5.62 -8.82
C PHE A 130 -8.15 -5.62 -8.04
N ASN A 131 -7.02 -5.98 -8.65
CA ASN A 131 -5.71 -5.89 -7.99
C ASN A 131 -5.35 -4.45 -7.58
N GLY A 132 -5.70 -3.45 -8.41
CA GLY A 132 -5.52 -2.05 -8.01
C GLY A 132 -6.51 -1.60 -6.94
N ALA A 133 -7.71 -2.18 -6.93
CA ALA A 133 -8.77 -1.84 -6.00
C ALA A 133 -8.64 -2.54 -4.64
N LEU A 134 -7.74 -3.51 -4.46
CA LEU A 134 -7.52 -4.28 -3.23
C LEU A 134 -6.22 -3.85 -2.53
#